data_AF-A0A4Z0JK83-F1
#
_entry.id   AF-A0A4Z0JK83-F1
#
_cell.length_a   1.000
_cell.length_b   1.000
_cell.length_c   1.000
_cell.angle_alpha   90.00
_cell.angle_beta   90.00
_cell.angle_gamma   90.00
#
_symmetry.space_group_name_H-M   'P 1'
#
loop_
_entity.id
_entity.type
_entity.pdbx_description
1 polymer ?
#
loop_
_entity_poly.entity_id
_entity_poly.type
_entity_poly.pdbx_seq_one_letter_code
_entity_poly.pdbx_strand_id
1 'polypeptide(L)'
;MKEVRVANAEREDFIRSVEESVGSFNLGCEGTLIELVFKHIKLLEYNDNLETELGNFRKDLIEYDINTGHKHNRDVEELLFKIKNRKLPFI
;
A
#
# COMPACT_ATOMS: atom_id res chain seq x y z
N MET A 1 -15.60 8.69 20.45
CA MET A 1 -16.38 8.19 19.28
C MET A 1 -16.10 8.92 17.96
N LYS A 2 -15.83 10.23 17.94
CA LYS A 2 -15.46 10.94 16.69
C LYS A 2 -14.10 10.51 16.14
N GLU A 3 -13.08 10.40 16.98
CA GLU A 3 -11.69 10.07 16.55
C GLU A 3 -11.59 8.68 15.90
N VAL A 4 -12.26 7.67 16.47
CA VAL A 4 -12.31 6.31 15.90
C VAL A 4 -12.96 6.30 14.50
N ARG A 5 -13.97 7.14 14.27
CA ARG A 5 -14.64 7.23 12.95
C ARG A 5 -13.78 7.94 11.91
N VAL A 6 -13.00 8.94 12.32
CA VAL A 6 -12.06 9.67 11.44
C VAL A 6 -10.89 8.77 11.04
N ALA A 7 -10.32 8.02 11.99
CA ALA A 7 -9.24 7.07 11.72
C ALA A 7 -9.65 5.96 10.73
N ASN A 8 -10.89 5.47 10.81
CA ASN A 8 -11.40 4.48 9.86
C ASN A 8 -11.64 5.06 8.46
N ALA A 9 -12.15 6.30 8.36
CA ALA A 9 -12.36 6.94 7.06
C ALA A 9 -11.03 7.26 6.35
N GLU A 10 -10.03 7.76 7.09
CA GLU A 10 -8.69 8.02 6.56
C GLU A 10 -7.99 6.74 6.09
N ARG A 11 -8.21 5.64 6.82
CA ARG A 11 -7.75 4.29 6.47
C ARG A 11 -8.39 3.78 5.18
N GLU A 12 -9.71 3.87 5.07
CA GLU A 12 -10.45 3.48 3.87
C GLU A 12 -10.04 4.31 2.65
N ASP A 13 -9.87 5.63 2.80
CA ASP A 13 -9.41 6.50 1.72
C ASP A 13 -7.98 6.18 1.27
N PHE A 14 -7.09 5.85 2.23
CA PHE A 14 -5.75 5.38 1.90
C PHE A 14 -5.79 4.07 1.12
N ILE A 15 -6.53 3.06 1.60
CA ILE A 15 -6.66 1.76 0.94
C ILE A 15 -7.20 1.93 -0.48
N ARG A 16 -8.28 2.71 -0.63
CA ARG A 16 -8.86 3.01 -1.95
C ARG A 16 -7.84 3.63 -2.89
N SER A 17 -7.05 4.58 -2.40
CA SER A 17 -6.00 5.21 -3.22
C SER A 17 -4.93 4.21 -3.68
N VAL A 18 -4.63 3.19 -2.89
CA VAL A 18 -3.68 2.12 -3.26
C VAL A 18 -4.32 1.19 -4.28
N GLU A 19 -5.58 0.79 -4.10
CA GLU A 19 -6.35 -0.01 -5.07
C GLU A 19 -6.45 0.67 -6.43
N GLU A 20 -6.63 1.99 -6.46
CA GLU A 20 -6.65 2.77 -7.70
C GLU A 20 -5.31 2.69 -8.47
N SER A 21 -4.16 2.65 -7.79
CA SER A 21 -2.86 2.39 -8.45
C SER A 21 -2.86 1.02 -9.11
N VAL A 22 -3.32 0.00 -8.39
CA VAL A 22 -3.38 -1.38 -8.90
C VAL A 22 -4.26 -1.46 -10.16
N GLY A 23 -5.33 -0.67 -10.23
CA GLY A 23 -6.17 -0.56 -11.42
C GLY A 23 -5.44 -0.07 -12.68
N SER A 24 -4.31 0.62 -12.52
CA SER A 24 -3.46 1.07 -13.64
C SER A 24 -2.32 0.11 -13.99
N PHE A 25 -2.09 -0.93 -13.18
CA PHE A 25 -1.03 -1.91 -13.41
C PHE A 25 -1.36 -2.78 -14.64
N ASN A 26 -0.32 -3.13 -15.39
CA ASN A 26 -0.38 -4.06 -16.49
C ASN A 26 -0.53 -5.49 -15.95
N LEU A 27 -1.78 -5.97 -15.93
CA LEU A 27 -2.17 -7.32 -15.49
C LEU A 27 -1.35 -8.46 -16.12
N GLY A 28 -0.77 -8.26 -17.31
CA GLY A 28 0.05 -9.27 -18.00
C GLY A 28 1.50 -9.38 -17.52
N CYS A 29 2.02 -8.35 -16.85
CA CYS A 29 3.44 -8.28 -16.44
C CYS A 29 3.61 -8.06 -14.92
N GLU A 30 2.58 -7.58 -14.22
CA GLU A 30 2.67 -7.11 -12.83
C GLU A 30 1.93 -7.99 -11.83
N GLY A 31 1.58 -9.22 -12.20
CA GLY A 31 0.81 -10.12 -11.34
C GLY A 31 1.39 -10.29 -9.92
N THR A 32 2.71 -10.41 -9.81
CA THR A 32 3.40 -10.54 -8.52
C THR A 32 3.39 -9.25 -7.70
N LEU A 33 3.47 -8.06 -8.33
CA LEU A 33 3.29 -6.78 -7.66
C LEU A 33 1.85 -6.62 -7.16
N ILE A 34 0.89 -6.97 -8.00
CA ILE A 34 -0.54 -6.92 -7.68
C ILE A 34 -0.85 -7.81 -6.46
N GLU A 35 -0.36 -9.05 -6.46
CA GLU A 35 -0.51 -9.99 -5.34
C GLU A 35 0.10 -9.44 -4.04
N LEU A 36 1.30 -8.85 -4.12
CA LEU A 36 1.97 -8.22 -2.99
C LEU A 36 1.12 -7.07 -2.43
N VAL A 37 0.62 -6.17 -3.28
CA VAL A 37 -0.22 -5.05 -2.85
C VAL A 37 -1.50 -5.54 -2.19
N PHE A 38 -2.19 -6.53 -2.77
CA PHE A 38 -3.42 -7.08 -2.17
C PHE A 38 -3.18 -7.79 -0.83
N LYS A 39 -2.03 -8.46 -0.65
CA LYS A 39 -1.63 -9.02 0.65
C LYS A 39 -1.59 -7.92 1.71
N HIS A 40 -0.94 -6.79 1.41
CA HIS A 40 -0.82 -5.68 2.34
C HIS A 40 -2.14 -4.92 2.54
N ILE A 41 -2.97 -4.73 1.51
CA ILE A 41 -4.30 -4.13 1.65
C ILE A 41 -5.14 -4.91 2.68
N LYS A 42 -5.20 -6.24 2.57
CA LYS A 42 -5.95 -7.07 3.52
C LYS A 42 -5.43 -6.91 4.95
N LEU A 43 -4.11 -6.91 5.14
CA LEU A 43 -3.54 -6.66 6.46
C LEU A 43 -3.85 -5.25 6.96
N LEU A 44 -3.81 -4.27 6.07
CA LEU A 44 -4.21 -2.90 6.34
C LEU A 44 -5.71 -2.73 6.55
N GLU A 45 -6.60 -3.69 6.27
CA GLU A 45 -8.02 -3.62 6.63
C GLU A 45 -8.27 -4.12 8.05
N TYR A 46 -7.59 -5.20 8.46
CA TYR A 46 -7.91 -5.95 9.67
C TYR A 46 -6.90 -5.79 10.82
N ASN A 47 -5.69 -5.25 10.58
CA ASN A 47 -4.65 -5.14 11.61
C ASN A 47 -4.75 -3.83 12.39
N ASP A 48 -4.80 -3.88 13.72
CA ASP A 48 -4.79 -2.68 14.56
C ASP A 48 -3.45 -1.93 14.52
N ASN A 49 -2.35 -2.62 14.17
CA ASN A 49 -1.02 -2.04 14.09
C ASN A 49 -0.66 -1.60 12.66
N LEU A 50 -1.29 -0.50 12.26
CA LEU A 50 -1.18 0.11 10.93
C LEU A 50 0.27 0.49 10.59
N GLU A 51 1.01 1.09 11.52
CA GLU A 51 2.38 1.55 11.29
C GLU A 51 3.35 0.40 11.00
N THR A 52 3.21 -0.72 11.73
CA THR A 52 4.03 -1.91 11.46
C THR A 52 3.73 -2.47 10.08
N GLU A 53 2.45 -2.53 9.70
CA GLU A 53 2.06 -3.05 8.40
C GLU A 53 2.55 -2.17 7.25
N LEU A 54 2.49 -0.85 7.40
CA LEU A 54 3.04 0.09 6.42
C LEU A 54 4.56 0.00 6.30
N GLY A 55 5.25 -0.25 7.42
CA GLY A 55 6.69 -0.54 7.43
C GLY A 55 7.03 -1.80 6.65
N ASN A 56 6.25 -2.87 6.84
CA ASN A 56 6.39 -4.12 6.09
C ASN A 56 6.08 -3.91 4.61
N PHE A 57 4.99 -3.23 4.28
CA PHE A 57 4.60 -2.96 2.91
C PHE A 57 5.69 -2.18 2.16
N ARG A 58 6.25 -1.14 2.79
CA ARG A 58 7.37 -0.40 2.24
C ARG A 58 8.59 -1.29 1.98
N LYS A 59 8.92 -2.18 2.91
CA LYS A 59 10.06 -3.09 2.78
C LYS A 59 9.85 -4.08 1.63
N ASP A 60 8.68 -4.72 1.58
CA ASP A 60 8.32 -5.71 0.56
C ASP A 60 8.33 -5.07 -0.85
N LEU A 61 7.89 -3.80 -0.98
CA LEU A 61 7.98 -3.04 -2.24
C LEU A 61 9.42 -2.77 -2.69
N ILE A 62 10.30 -2.37 -1.78
CA ILE A 62 11.72 -2.15 -2.09
C ILE A 62 12.39 -3.46 -2.51
N GLU A 63 12.10 -4.54 -1.80
CA GLU A 63 12.63 -5.87 -2.12
C GLU A 63 12.13 -6.35 -3.49
N TYR A 64 10.85 -6.17 -3.79
CA TYR A 64 10.26 -6.47 -5.09
C TYR A 64 10.96 -5.71 -6.23
N ASP A 65 11.18 -4.42 -6.06
CA ASP A 65 11.81 -3.56 -7.07
C ASP A 65 13.24 -4.00 -7.38
N ILE A 66 14.03 -4.30 -6.32
CA ILE A 66 15.38 -4.85 -6.45
C ILE A 66 15.35 -6.21 -7.17
N ASN A 67 14.47 -7.12 -6.74
CA ASN A 67 14.40 -8.49 -7.28
C ASN A 67 13.93 -8.54 -8.73
N THR A 68 13.13 -7.57 -9.17
CA THR A 68 12.67 -7.47 -10.56
C THR A 68 13.63 -6.66 -11.44
N GLY A 69 14.69 -6.08 -10.87
CA GLY A 69 15.64 -5.24 -11.60
C GLY A 69 15.01 -3.93 -12.06
N HIS A 70 14.15 -3.33 -11.23
CA HIS A 70 13.50 -2.04 -11.45
C HIS A 70 12.54 -1.99 -12.65
N LYS A 71 12.05 -3.16 -13.12
CA LYS A 71 11.12 -3.25 -14.27
C LYS A 71 9.80 -2.50 -14.04
N HIS A 72 9.40 -2.37 -12.78
CA HIS A 72 8.13 -1.74 -12.37
C HIS A 72 8.38 -0.53 -11.48
N ASN A 73 9.53 0.14 -11.62
CA ASN A 73 9.96 1.20 -10.71
C ASN A 73 8.91 2.32 -10.60
N ARG A 74 8.24 2.69 -11.71
CA ARG A 74 7.21 3.72 -11.68
C ARG A 74 6.07 3.37 -10.72
N ASP A 75 5.55 2.15 -10.81
CA ASP A 75 4.42 1.68 -10.01
C ASP A 75 4.83 1.50 -8.55
N VAL A 76 6.06 1.02 -8.31
CA VAL A 76 6.64 0.94 -6.97
C VAL A 76 6.82 2.33 -6.36
N GLU A 77 7.38 3.29 -7.09
CA GLU A 77 7.57 4.67 -6.62
C GLU A 77 6.25 5.34 -6.27
N GLU A 78 5.20 5.12 -7.06
CA GLU A 78 3.86 5.64 -6.77
C GLU A 78 3.33 5.08 -5.44
N LEU A 79 3.44 3.78 -5.23
CA LEU A 79 3.00 3.13 -3.98
C LEU A 79 3.81 3.64 -2.78
N LEU A 80 5.13 3.73 -2.91
CA LEU A 80 6.01 4.28 -1.88
C LEU A 80 5.68 5.74 -1.56
N PHE A 81 5.35 6.54 -2.57
CA PHE A 81 4.92 7.93 -2.39
C PHE A 81 3.60 8.00 -1.61
N LYS A 82 2.62 7.15 -1.93
CA LYS A 82 1.34 7.09 -1.20
C LYS A 82 1.54 6.67 0.25
N ILE A 83 2.35 5.65 0.52
CA ILE A 83 2.69 5.22 1.90
C ILE A 83 3.34 6.37 2.69
N LYS A 84 4.26 7.12 2.06
CA LYS A 84 4.96 8.25 2.69
C LYS A 84 4.03 9.43 2.98
N ASN A 85 3.08 9.72 2.09
CA ASN A 85 2.20 10.88 2.17
C ASN A 85 0.79 10.55 2.68
N ARG A 86 0.62 9.37 3.29
CA ARG A 86 -0.65 8.94 3.89
C ARG A 86 -1.12 9.97 4.92
N LYS A 87 -2.41 10.29 4.91
CA LYS A 87 -3.06 11.08 5.96
C LYS A 87 -3.65 10.13 7.00
N LEU A 88 -2.81 9.29 7.59
CA LEU A 88 -3.24 8.35 8.63
C LEU A 88 -2.86 8.93 10.00
N PRO A 89 -3.73 8.80 11.02
CA PRO A 89 -3.42 9.32 12.34
C PRO A 89 -2.28 8.48 12.92
N PHE A 90 -1.28 9.15 13.51
CA PHE A 90 -0.30 8.49 14.35
C PHE A 90 -1.07 7.96 15.57
N ILE A 91 -1.33 6.65 15.60
CA ILE A 91 -1.96 5.97 16.74
C ILE A 91 -0.91 5.78 17.84
#